data_AF-A0A069I7W1-F1
#
_entry.id   AF-A0A069I7W1-F1
#
_cell.length_a   1.000
_cell.length_b   1.000
_cell.length_c   1.000
_cell.angle_alpha   90.00
_cell.angle_beta   90.00
_cell.angle_gamma   90.00
#
_symmetry.space_group_name_H-M   'P 1'
#
loop_
_entity.id
_entity.type
_entity.pdbx_description
1 polymer ?
#
loop_
_entity_poly.entity_id
_entity_poly.type
_entity_poly.pdbx_seq_one_letter_code
_entity_poly.pdbx_strand_id
1 'polypeptide(L)'
;MSTGKLPHSRSMARPLRITAACGLLALLALTACQAQQRPYAPASSISADRAVGDIMVRFSAPPVTGSEEAGRLLESISGPIRFVVKRPMSGGVWLVTAISQSGDATMDQAVATLRAAPRIELAEPDRVLKPNRTMPMGRDMPPG
;
A
#
# COMPACT_ATOMS: atom_id res chain seq x y z
N MET A 1 -20.10 51.62 -52.14
CA MET A 1 -18.70 51.41 -51.70
C MET A 1 -18.69 50.06 -50.98
N SER A 2 -18.51 48.86 -51.54
CA SER A 2 -17.81 48.27 -52.70
C SER A 2 -16.27 48.31 -52.66
N THR A 3 -15.69 47.21 -52.15
CA THR A 3 -14.46 46.49 -52.55
C THR A 3 -14.58 45.10 -51.89
N GLY A 4 -14.83 43.95 -52.54
CA GLY A 4 -14.13 43.29 -53.66
C GLY A 4 -12.85 42.63 -53.11
N LYS A 5 -12.45 41.35 -53.29
CA LYS A 5 -12.64 40.27 -54.29
C LYS A 5 -11.98 38.99 -53.67
N LEU A 6 -12.62 37.80 -53.59
CA LEU A 6 -12.53 36.58 -54.44
C LEU A 6 -11.14 35.90 -54.57
N PRO A 7 -11.03 34.61 -55.00
CA PRO A 7 -11.55 33.31 -54.48
C PRO A 7 -10.41 32.24 -54.49
N HIS A 8 -10.71 30.93 -54.39
CA HIS A 8 -10.09 29.73 -55.05
C HIS A 8 -10.70 28.48 -54.35
N SER A 9 -11.72 27.76 -54.87
CA SER A 9 -11.70 26.72 -55.94
C SER A 9 -10.54 25.72 -55.75
N ARG A 10 -10.66 24.40 -55.64
CA ARG A 10 -11.66 23.33 -55.88
C ARG A 10 -11.24 22.19 -54.90
N SER A 11 -12.01 21.16 -54.55
CA SER A 11 -12.45 20.10 -55.45
C SER A 11 -13.02 18.93 -54.62
N MET A 12 -14.07 18.29 -55.17
CA MET A 12 -14.45 16.87 -55.08
C MET A 12 -15.00 16.36 -53.73
N ALA A 13 -16.30 16.06 -53.62
CA ALA A 13 -16.98 14.84 -54.11
C ALA A 13 -16.57 13.61 -53.28
N ARG A 14 -17.43 12.73 -52.75
CA ARG A 14 -18.86 12.42 -52.93
C ARG A 14 -19.25 11.38 -51.81
N PRO A 15 -20.48 10.82 -51.76
CA PRO A 15 -21.23 10.50 -50.54
C PRO A 15 -21.41 8.99 -50.28
N LEU A 16 -22.00 8.64 -49.12
CA LEU A 16 -22.86 7.46 -48.94
C LEU A 16 -23.74 7.71 -47.68
N ARG A 17 -25.08 7.84 -47.69
CA ARG A 17 -26.16 6.84 -47.95
C ARG A 17 -25.95 5.59 -47.05
N ILE A 18 -26.86 5.14 -46.18
CA ILE A 18 -28.25 4.72 -46.46
C ILE A 18 -28.93 4.21 -45.15
N THR A 19 -30.23 4.53 -44.98
CA THR A 19 -31.38 3.82 -44.32
C THR A 19 -31.18 3.09 -42.96
N ALA A 20 -31.95 3.32 -41.89
CA ALA A 20 -33.41 3.23 -41.69
C ALA A 20 -34.05 1.88 -42.11
N ALA A 21 -34.33 0.98 -41.16
CA ALA A 21 -35.62 0.28 -41.04
C ALA A 21 -35.59 -0.83 -39.98
N CYS A 22 -36.69 -0.89 -39.22
CA CYS A 22 -37.09 -1.95 -38.31
C CYS A 22 -37.13 -3.34 -38.95
N GLY A 23 -36.92 -4.38 -38.14
CA GLY A 23 -37.25 -5.76 -38.48
C GLY A 23 -37.19 -6.65 -37.25
N LEU A 24 -38.34 -6.88 -36.60
CA LEU A 24 -38.54 -7.89 -35.56
C LEU A 24 -38.58 -9.28 -36.23
N LEU A 25 -37.78 -10.24 -35.74
CA LEU A 25 -37.92 -11.70 -35.92
C LEU A 25 -36.95 -12.36 -34.92
N ALA A 26 -37.43 -12.89 -33.79
CA ALA A 26 -37.89 -14.27 -33.60
C ALA A 26 -36.81 -15.19 -32.97
N LEU A 27 -37.09 -15.56 -31.71
CA LEU A 27 -36.74 -16.80 -30.99
C LEU A 27 -35.52 -17.62 -31.45
N LEU A 28 -34.53 -17.76 -30.58
CA LEU A 28 -33.81 -19.02 -30.37
C LEU A 28 -33.28 -19.08 -28.92
N ALA A 29 -33.94 -19.89 -28.10
CA ALA A 29 -33.38 -20.38 -26.85
C ALA A 29 -32.26 -21.38 -27.18
N LEU A 30 -31.03 -21.09 -26.75
CA LEU A 30 -29.98 -22.09 -26.54
C LEU A 30 -29.14 -21.71 -25.32
N THR A 31 -29.30 -22.56 -24.31
CA THR A 31 -28.36 -22.87 -23.25
C THR A 31 -26.89 -22.72 -23.62
N ALA A 32 -26.14 -21.93 -22.87
CA ALA A 32 -24.81 -22.30 -22.36
C ALA A 32 -24.26 -21.20 -21.44
N CYS A 33 -23.79 -21.64 -20.28
CA CYS A 33 -23.03 -20.89 -19.29
C CYS A 33 -22.02 -19.94 -19.93
N GLN A 34 -22.22 -18.63 -19.81
CA GLN A 34 -21.10 -17.70 -19.81
C GLN A 34 -20.98 -17.22 -18.37
N ALA A 35 -19.95 -17.73 -17.71
CA ALA A 35 -19.51 -17.29 -16.41
C ALA A 35 -19.52 -15.76 -16.41
N GLN A 36 -20.38 -15.20 -15.56
CA GLN A 36 -20.39 -13.78 -15.28
C GLN A 36 -18.98 -13.43 -14.82
N GLN A 37 -18.17 -12.90 -15.75
CA GLN A 37 -16.90 -12.29 -15.42
C GLN A 37 -17.25 -11.16 -14.47
N ARG A 38 -17.10 -11.42 -13.16
CA ARG A 38 -17.10 -10.34 -12.18
C ARG A 38 -16.14 -9.29 -12.73
N PRO A 39 -16.55 -8.02 -12.78
CA PRO A 39 -15.62 -6.95 -13.06
C PRO A 39 -14.45 -7.11 -12.09
N TYR A 40 -13.30 -7.57 -12.58
CA TYR A 40 -12.06 -7.38 -11.88
C TYR A 40 -11.84 -5.88 -11.94
N ALA A 41 -12.30 -5.20 -10.90
CA ALA A 41 -11.97 -3.79 -10.71
C ALA A 41 -10.44 -3.73 -10.80
N PRO A 42 -9.86 -2.90 -11.69
CA PRO A 42 -8.43 -2.73 -11.69
C PRO A 42 -8.07 -2.27 -10.28
N ALA A 43 -7.21 -3.04 -9.60
CA ALA A 43 -6.76 -2.73 -8.25
C ALA A 43 -6.29 -1.27 -8.27
N SER A 44 -7.09 -0.41 -7.66
CA SER A 44 -6.85 1.01 -7.65
C SER A 44 -5.47 1.24 -7.07
N SER A 45 -4.65 1.97 -7.81
CA SER A 45 -3.33 2.46 -7.41
C SER A 45 -3.49 3.50 -6.29
N ILE A 46 -3.98 3.07 -5.13
CA ILE A 46 -3.65 3.68 -3.86
C ILE A 46 -2.32 3.04 -3.50
N SER A 47 -1.25 3.82 -3.39
CA SER A 47 -0.01 3.36 -2.76
C SER A 47 -0.34 3.00 -1.31
N ALA A 48 -0.88 1.81 -1.09
CA ALA A 48 -1.35 1.35 0.20
C ALA A 48 -0.16 0.76 0.92
N ASP A 49 0.68 1.64 1.46
CA ASP A 49 1.71 1.22 2.40
C ASP A 49 1.05 0.49 3.56
N ARG A 50 1.42 -0.77 3.71
CA ARG A 50 0.96 -1.64 4.78
C ARG A 50 1.97 -1.60 5.91
N ALA A 51 1.47 -1.57 7.13
CA ALA A 51 2.31 -1.75 8.29
C ALA A 51 2.83 -3.20 8.32
N VAL A 52 4.16 -3.35 8.34
CA VAL A 52 4.85 -4.62 8.58
C VAL A 52 4.92 -4.88 10.09
N GLY A 53 5.13 -3.82 10.87
CA GLY A 53 5.03 -3.82 12.33
C GLY A 53 5.99 -2.81 12.98
N ASP A 54 6.07 -2.86 14.31
CA ASP A 54 6.86 -1.93 15.11
C ASP A 54 8.22 -2.52 15.52
N ILE A 55 9.24 -1.66 15.54
CA ILE A 55 10.64 -1.99 15.80
C ILE A 55 11.21 -0.96 16.77
N MET A 56 11.88 -1.45 17.81
CA MET A 56 12.68 -0.67 18.74
C MET A 56 14.07 -0.46 18.14
N VAL A 57 14.46 0.79 17.94
CA VAL A 57 15.70 1.19 17.26
C VAL A 57 16.56 2.05 18.17
N ARG A 58 17.85 1.73 18.29
CA ARG A 58 18.85 2.61 18.90
C ARG A 58 19.82 3.09 17.84
N PHE A 59 20.03 4.40 17.80
CA PHE A 59 21.05 5.01 16.95
C PHE A 59 22.38 5.04 17.70
N SER A 60 23.46 4.70 17.00
CA SER A 60 24.83 4.94 17.44
C SER A 60 25.13 6.44 17.54
N ALA A 61 26.19 6.79 18.27
CA ALA A 61 26.61 8.17 18.51
C ALA A 61 26.80 8.99 17.21
N PRO A 62 26.52 10.31 17.22
CA PRO A 62 25.99 11.10 18.35
C PRO A 62 24.53 10.75 18.73
N PRO A 63 24.10 11.01 19.97
CA PRO A 63 22.73 10.74 20.41
C PRO A 63 21.69 11.49 19.58
N VAL A 64 20.67 10.78 19.11
CA VAL A 64 19.53 11.36 18.39
C VAL A 64 18.48 11.79 19.40
N THR A 65 18.14 13.08 19.41
CA THR A 65 17.28 13.68 20.45
C THR A 65 15.93 14.15 19.92
N GLY A 66 15.78 14.29 18.61
CA GLY A 66 14.56 14.78 17.97
C GLY A 66 13.99 13.81 16.94
N SER A 67 12.66 13.77 16.84
CA SER A 67 11.96 12.91 15.86
C SER A 67 12.30 13.26 14.42
N GLU A 68 12.54 14.54 14.12
CA GLU A 68 12.93 15.00 12.77
C GLU A 68 14.32 14.47 12.38
N GLU A 69 15.28 14.51 13.31
CA GLU A 69 16.61 13.94 13.11
C GLU A 69 16.54 12.42 12.92
N ALA A 70 15.78 11.71 13.76
CA ALA A 70 15.54 10.28 13.62
C ALA A 70 14.90 9.94 12.27
N GLY A 71 13.92 10.73 11.83
CA GLY A 71 13.28 10.59 10.53
C GLY A 71 14.27 10.71 9.38
N ARG A 72 15.09 11.77 9.37
CA ARG A 72 16.13 11.98 8.34
C ARG A 72 17.14 10.84 8.26
N LEU A 73 17.57 10.31 9.41
CA LEU A 73 18.48 9.16 9.43
C LEU A 73 17.83 7.91 8.82
N LEU A 74 16.57 7.65 9.14
CA LEU A 74 15.82 6.52 8.60
C LEU A 74 15.47 6.68 7.11
N GLU A 75 15.21 7.89 6.64
CA GLU A 75 14.98 8.20 5.23
C GLU A 75 16.20 7.93 4.35
N SER A 76 17.41 7.96 4.90
CA SER A 76 18.64 7.61 4.18
C SER A 76 18.76 6.12 3.87
N ILE A 77 17.95 5.27 4.52
CA ILE A 77 17.96 3.83 4.35
C ILE A 77 17.17 3.49 3.08
N SER A 78 17.88 3.00 2.06
CA SER A 78 17.29 2.60 0.79
C SER A 78 16.68 1.19 0.88
N GLY A 79 15.56 0.98 0.19
CA GLY A 79 14.95 -0.34 0.08
C GLY A 79 13.44 -0.31 -0.11
N PRO A 80 12.81 -1.49 -0.25
CA PRO A 80 11.36 -1.62 -0.41
C PRO A 80 10.58 -1.42 0.90
N ILE A 81 11.28 -1.34 2.04
CA ILE A 81 10.70 -1.09 3.36
C ILE A 81 11.11 0.30 3.79
N ARG A 82 10.13 1.12 4.18
CA ARG A 82 10.32 2.44 4.74
C ARG A 82 10.04 2.44 6.23
N PHE A 83 10.64 3.38 6.94
CA PHE A 83 10.62 3.44 8.39
C PHE A 83 10.09 4.78 8.86
N VAL A 84 9.02 4.74 9.65
CA VAL A 84 8.36 5.94 10.17
C VAL A 84 8.53 6.01 11.68
N VAL A 85 9.09 7.12 12.16
CA VAL A 85 9.26 7.36 13.60
C VAL A 85 7.89 7.57 14.26
N LYS A 86 7.60 6.80 15.31
CA LYS A 86 6.41 6.99 16.15
C LYS A 86 6.67 7.91 17.34
N ARG A 87 7.67 7.57 18.16
CA ARG A 87 8.00 8.30 19.39
C ARG A 87 9.37 7.91 19.94
N PRO A 88 10.03 8.80 20.71
CA PRO A 88 11.16 8.41 21.55
C PRO A 88 10.68 7.51 22.70
N MET A 89 11.57 6.62 23.13
CA MET A 89 11.43 5.75 24.29
C MET A 89 12.57 6.07 25.29
N SER A 90 12.50 5.50 26.49
CA SER A 90 13.58 5.65 27.47
C SER A 90 14.88 4.97 26.99
N GLY A 91 16.03 5.46 27.48
CA GLY A 91 17.33 4.85 27.18
C GLY A 91 17.82 5.07 25.74
N GLY A 92 17.41 6.16 25.08
CA GLY A 92 17.85 6.52 23.72
C GLY A 92 17.32 5.62 22.61
N VAL A 93 16.25 4.87 22.90
CA VAL A 93 15.60 3.99 21.93
C VAL A 93 14.41 4.73 21.31
N TRP A 94 14.08 4.39 20.07
CA TRP A 94 12.97 4.96 19.31
C TRP A 94 12.04 3.85 18.85
N LEU A 95 10.74 4.09 18.94
CA LEU A 95 9.74 3.21 18.33
C LEU A 95 9.52 3.64 16.88
N VAL A 96 9.70 2.71 15.97
CA VAL A 96 9.65 2.94 14.52
C VAL A 96 8.71 1.91 13.89
N THR A 97 7.83 2.34 12.99
CA THR A 97 7.00 1.42 12.21
C THR A 97 7.63 1.17 10.85
N ALA A 98 7.85 -0.10 10.53
CA ALA A 98 8.18 -0.53 9.18
C ALA A 98 6.90 -0.56 8.32
N ILE A 99 6.94 0.09 7.17
CA ILE A 99 5.85 0.11 6.19
C ILE A 99 6.38 -0.34 4.82
N SER A 100 5.55 -1.03 4.04
CA SER A 100 5.90 -1.42 2.67
C SER A 100 4.66 -1.47 1.78
N GLN A 101 4.85 -1.19 0.50
CA GLN A 101 3.83 -1.41 -0.54
C GLN A 101 3.69 -2.89 -0.90
N SER A 102 4.69 -3.73 -0.58
CA SER A 102 4.65 -5.16 -0.85
C SER A 102 3.88 -5.91 0.24
N GLY A 103 2.99 -6.82 -0.19
CA GLY A 103 2.30 -7.74 0.71
C GLY A 103 3.20 -8.84 1.29
N ASP A 104 4.36 -9.06 0.67
CA ASP A 104 5.32 -10.10 1.06
C ASP A 104 6.42 -9.56 1.99
N ALA A 105 6.38 -8.27 2.34
CA ALA A 105 7.36 -7.67 3.23
C ALA A 105 7.25 -8.27 4.64
N THR A 106 8.38 -8.75 5.17
CA THR A 106 8.41 -9.41 6.48
C THR A 106 9.09 -8.55 7.53
N MET A 107 8.73 -8.80 8.80
CA MET A 107 9.39 -8.17 9.94
C MET A 107 10.89 -8.49 9.98
N ASP A 108 11.28 -9.72 9.63
CA ASP A 108 12.69 -10.12 9.62
C ASP A 108 13.50 -9.35 8.57
N GLN A 109 12.92 -9.11 7.38
CA GLN A 109 13.54 -8.25 6.37
C GLN A 109 13.67 -6.80 6.86
N ALA A 110 12.65 -6.26 7.53
CA ALA A 110 12.69 -4.90 8.07
C ALA A 110 13.80 -4.73 9.11
N VAL A 111 13.92 -5.68 10.04
CA VAL A 111 14.98 -5.70 11.06
C VAL A 111 16.35 -5.87 10.43
N ALA A 112 16.51 -6.80 9.48
CA ALA A 112 17.77 -7.00 8.77
C ALA A 112 18.22 -5.72 8.03
N THR A 113 17.28 -5.02 7.40
CA THR A 113 17.54 -3.75 6.70
C THR A 113 18.04 -2.68 7.67
N LEU A 114 17.38 -2.53 8.83
CA LEU A 114 17.82 -1.57 9.86
C LEU A 114 19.20 -1.93 10.42
N ARG A 115 19.47 -3.20 10.71
CA ARG A 115 20.77 -3.63 11.26
C ARG A 115 21.93 -3.46 10.27
N ALA A 116 21.64 -3.53 8.98
CA ALA A 116 22.63 -3.26 7.93
C ALA A 116 22.85 -1.76 7.69
N ALA A 117 21.96 -0.89 8.20
CA ALA A 117 22.02 0.53 7.92
C ALA A 117 23.12 1.23 8.75
N PRO A 118 23.80 2.22 8.16
CA PRO A 118 24.70 3.09 8.91
C PRO A 118 23.96 3.76 10.07
N ARG A 119 24.68 4.03 11.14
CA ARG A 119 24.18 4.69 12.36
C ARG A 119 23.18 3.89 13.20
N ILE A 120 22.73 2.71 12.79
CA ILE A 120 21.90 1.84 13.64
C ILE A 120 22.80 0.96 14.52
N GLU A 121 22.66 1.09 15.84
CA GLU A 121 23.38 0.26 16.81
C GLU A 121 22.57 -0.99 17.16
N LEU A 122 21.25 -0.84 17.31
CA LEU A 122 20.33 -1.91 17.66
C LEU A 122 19.01 -1.75 16.91
N ALA A 123 18.45 -2.87 16.45
CA ALA A 123 17.09 -2.95 15.97
C ALA A 123 16.47 -4.29 16.39
N GLU A 124 15.32 -4.24 17.06
CA GLU A 124 14.58 -5.41 17.55
C GLU A 124 13.07 -5.22 17.36
N PRO A 125 12.31 -6.26 16.97
CA PRO A 125 10.85 -6.15 16.90
C PRO A 125 10.25 -5.79 18.26
N ASP A 126 9.23 -4.93 18.26
CA ASP A 126 8.42 -4.66 19.46
C ASP A 126 7.51 -5.87 19.74
N ARG A 127 8.04 -6.84 20.50
CA ARG A 127 7.33 -8.06 20.84
C ARG A 127 6.43 -7.82 22.04
N VAL A 128 5.13 -8.07 21.86
CA VAL A 128 4.19 -8.16 22.98
C VAL A 128 4.58 -9.36 23.84
N LEU A 129 5.05 -9.11 25.06
CA LEU A 129 5.24 -10.16 26.06
C LEU A 129 3.87 -10.76 26.39
N LYS A 130 3.66 -12.03 26.03
CA LYS A 130 2.44 -12.75 26.42
C LYS A 130 2.55 -13.07 27.92
N PRO A 131 1.57 -12.66 28.76
CA PRO A 131 1.58 -13.04 30.16
C PRO A 131 1.57 -14.56 30.30
N ASN A 132 2.56 -15.10 31.01
CA ASN A 132 2.57 -16.52 31.37
C ASN A 132 1.62 -16.73 32.55
N ARG A 133 0.31 -16.73 32.28
CA ARG A 133 -0.69 -17.19 33.24
C ARG A 133 -0.99 -18.66 32.96
N THR A 134 -0.29 -19.56 33.65
CA THR A 134 -0.86 -20.87 33.95
C THR A 134 -1.99 -20.62 34.95
N MET A 135 -3.23 -20.62 34.49
CA MET A 135 -4.39 -20.53 35.37
C MET A 135 -4.35 -21.75 36.32
N PRO A 136 -4.32 -21.56 37.65
CA PRO A 136 -4.42 -22.69 38.57
C PRO A 136 -5.79 -23.35 38.36
N MET A 137 -5.82 -24.59 37.88
CA MET A 137 -7.03 -25.42 37.96
C MET A 137 -7.09 -25.98 39.37
N GLY A 138 -7.87 -25.36 40.24
CA GLY A 138 -8.03 -25.86 41.60
C GLY A 138 -8.68 -24.85 42.51
N ARG A 139 -10.02 -24.91 42.59
CA ARG A 139 -10.70 -24.57 43.84
C ARG A 139 -11.49 -25.79 44.25
N ASP A 140 -10.84 -26.69 44.95
CA ASP A 140 -11.52 -27.56 45.91
C ASP A 140 -12.22 -26.64 46.91
N MET A 141 -13.49 -26.27 46.64
CA MET A 141 -14.37 -25.70 47.64
C MET A 141 -15.22 -26.84 48.20
N PRO A 142 -15.24 -27.05 49.53
CA PRO A 142 -16.15 -28.01 50.14
C PRO A 142 -17.61 -27.55 50.01
N PRO A 143 -18.58 -28.48 49.88
CA PRO A 143 -19.99 -28.14 49.91
C PRO A 143 -20.37 -27.66 51.32
N GLY A 144 -20.94 -26.46 51.39
CA GLY A 144 -21.61 -25.95 52.59
C GLY A 144 -23.02 -26.50 52.74
#